data_AF-I4ANQ8-F1
#
_entry.id   AF-I4ANQ8-F1
#
_cell.length_a   1.000
_cell.length_b   1.000
_cell.length_c   1.000
_cell.angle_alpha   90.00
_cell.angle_beta   90.00
_cell.angle_gamma   90.00
#
_symmetry.space_group_name_H-M   'P 1'
#
loop_
_entity.id
_entity.type
_entity.pdbx_description
1 polymer ?
#
loop_
_entity_poly.entity_id
_entity_poly.type
_entity_poly.pdbx_seq_one_letter_code
_entity_poly.pdbx_strand_id
1 'polypeptide(L)'
;MKVSLAIFATLCLVFFGFQQFKMHSLQKEIKQIESKYEKTHSDSEKEETKTEEEHYELALAMARMQTYMQKLHFAGQHENWKLAQFYTHELEETMEDIIDHNVVDEGKDISNFVKTMAFPNIEKLEKTIKSEDKVSFVEGYQLLLRSCNNCHTVNNHEFIKIITPKNEDFINQDFR
;
A
#
# COMPACT_ATOMS: atom_id res chain seq x y z
N MET A 1 -69.89 33.06 -3.93
CA MET A 1 -68.83 33.75 -3.16
C MET A 1 -67.92 34.49 -4.13
N LYS A 2 -68.05 35.82 -4.24
CA LYS A 2 -67.11 36.65 -5.01
C LYS A 2 -65.97 37.06 -4.07
N VAL A 3 -64.91 36.26 -4.00
CA VAL A 3 -63.68 36.72 -3.35
C VAL A 3 -63.15 37.88 -4.21
N SER A 4 -63.05 39.08 -3.62
CA SER A 4 -62.59 40.27 -4.33
C SER A 4 -61.18 40.03 -4.86
N LEU A 5 -60.92 40.41 -6.12
CA LEU A 5 -59.60 40.30 -6.77
C LEU A 5 -58.47 40.90 -5.91
N ALA A 6 -58.80 41.91 -5.10
CA ALA A 6 -57.90 42.54 -4.15
C ALA A 6 -57.43 41.59 -3.02
N ILE A 7 -58.30 40.69 -2.54
CA ILE A 7 -57.99 39.72 -1.48
C ILE A 7 -57.05 38.63 -2.00
N PHE A 8 -57.27 38.17 -3.23
CA PHE A 8 -56.39 37.19 -3.88
C PHE A 8 -55.00 37.80 -4.15
N ALA A 9 -54.96 39.04 -4.64
CA ALA A 9 -53.71 39.78 -4.86
C ALA A 9 -52.90 39.98 -3.56
N THR A 10 -53.57 40.31 -2.44
CA THR A 10 -52.89 40.45 -1.14
C THR A 10 -52.37 39.12 -0.62
N LEU A 11 -53.14 38.03 -0.74
CA LEU A 11 -52.67 36.68 -0.36
C LEU A 11 -51.46 36.24 -1.20
N CYS A 12 -51.45 36.52 -2.51
CA CYS A 12 -50.31 36.22 -3.38
C CYS A 12 -49.06 37.02 -2.99
N LEU A 13 -49.19 38.31 -2.65
CA LEU A 13 -48.06 39.14 -2.21
C LEU A 13 -47.50 38.67 -0.86
N VAL A 14 -48.35 38.29 0.09
CA VAL A 14 -47.93 37.73 1.38
C VAL A 14 -47.22 36.39 1.19
N PHE A 15 -47.77 35.51 0.34
CA PHE A 15 -47.14 34.22 0.04
C PHE A 15 -45.79 34.39 -0.66
N PHE A 16 -45.71 35.30 -1.65
CA PHE A 16 -44.45 35.60 -2.33
C PHE A 16 -43.41 36.18 -1.37
N GLY A 17 -43.81 37.10 -0.48
CA GLY A 17 -42.94 37.63 0.57
C GLY A 17 -42.42 36.54 1.52
N PHE A 18 -43.27 35.58 1.89
CA PHE A 18 -42.86 34.44 2.71
C PHE A 18 -41.88 33.49 1.98
N GLN A 19 -42.09 33.23 0.68
CA GLN A 19 -41.17 32.44 -0.13
C GLN A 19 -39.80 33.13 -0.29
N GLN A 20 -39.79 34.45 -0.53
CA GLN A 20 -38.56 35.24 -0.61
C GLN A 20 -37.80 35.23 0.73
N PHE A 21 -38.50 35.36 1.85
CA PHE A 21 -37.90 35.26 3.18
C PHE A 21 -37.26 33.89 3.45
N LYS A 22 -37.96 32.81 3.10
CA LYS A 22 -37.44 31.44 3.25
C LYS A 22 -36.21 31.18 2.38
N MET A 23 -36.22 31.68 1.14
CA MET A 23 -35.09 31.58 0.22
C MET A 23 -33.85 32.30 0.78
N HIS A 24 -34.02 33.51 1.30
CA HIS A 24 -32.93 34.27 1.90
C HIS A 24 -32.39 33.61 3.18
N SER A 25 -33.26 33.02 4.01
CA SER A 25 -32.86 32.25 5.20
C SER A 25 -31.98 31.04 4.82
N LEU A 26 -32.40 30.28 3.80
CA LEU A 26 -31.66 29.12 3.32
C LEU A 26 -30.30 29.53 2.71
N GLN A 27 -30.24 30.62 1.96
CA GLN A 27 -28.98 31.15 1.44
C GLN A 27 -28.01 31.53 2.56
N LYS A 28 -28.52 32.08 3.67
CA LYS A 28 -27.71 32.43 4.84
C LYS A 28 -27.17 31.18 5.54
N GLU A 29 -28.00 30.15 5.69
CA GLU A 29 -27.58 28.85 6.25
C GLU A 29 -26.52 28.18 5.37
N ILE A 30 -26.70 28.16 4.05
CA ILE A 30 -25.70 27.64 3.09
C ILE A 30 -24.37 28.37 3.26
N LYS A 31 -24.37 29.70 3.28
CA LYS A 31 -23.14 30.49 3.45
C LYS A 31 -22.46 30.24 4.80
N GLN A 32 -23.24 29.98 5.85
CA GLN A 32 -22.72 29.63 7.17
C GLN A 32 -22.13 28.22 7.18
N ILE A 33 -22.73 27.27 6.46
CA ILE A 33 -22.20 25.92 6.28
C ILE A 33 -20.91 25.95 5.45
N GLU A 34 -20.87 26.70 4.35
CA GLU A 34 -19.66 26.89 3.53
C GLU A 34 -18.53 27.49 4.35
N SER A 35 -18.79 28.57 5.10
CA SER A 35 -17.78 29.16 5.99
C SER A 35 -17.31 28.21 7.08
N LYS A 36 -18.21 27.38 7.63
CA LYS A 36 -17.84 26.36 8.62
C LYS A 36 -17.03 25.24 7.97
N TYR A 37 -17.40 24.82 6.77
CA TYR A 37 -16.70 23.81 5.99
C TYR A 37 -15.29 24.29 5.64
N GLU A 38 -15.15 25.48 5.06
CA GLU A 38 -13.85 26.10 4.75
C GLU A 38 -12.98 26.22 6.00
N LYS A 39 -13.56 26.62 7.13
CA LYS A 39 -12.83 26.70 8.39
C LYS A 39 -12.38 25.32 8.87
N THR A 40 -13.26 24.33 8.85
CA THR A 40 -12.92 22.95 9.24
C THR A 40 -11.93 22.30 8.28
N HIS A 41 -11.96 22.62 6.98
CA HIS A 41 -10.98 22.17 5.98
C HIS A 41 -9.62 22.86 6.14
N SER A 42 -9.60 24.17 6.42
CA SER A 42 -8.39 24.93 6.75
C SER A 42 -7.76 24.42 8.05
N ASP A 43 -8.60 24.10 9.04
CA ASP A 43 -8.15 23.60 10.34
C ASP A 43 -7.67 22.14 10.21
N SER A 44 -8.26 21.31 9.34
CA SER A 44 -7.74 19.96 9.03
C SER A 44 -6.42 20.00 8.25
N GLU A 45 -6.26 20.89 7.27
CA GLU A 45 -4.98 21.09 6.57
C GLU A 45 -3.87 21.63 7.51
N LYS A 46 -4.24 22.43 8.51
CA LYS A 46 -3.30 22.96 9.51
C LYS A 46 -2.95 21.98 10.62
N GLU A 47 -3.82 21.03 10.92
CA GLU A 47 -3.54 19.95 11.87
C GLU A 47 -2.74 18.81 11.20
N GLU A 48 -2.89 18.60 9.89
CA GLU A 48 -2.03 17.73 9.07
C GLU A 48 -0.62 18.31 8.79
N THR A 49 -0.39 19.60 9.04
CA THR A 49 0.96 20.21 8.97
C THR A 49 1.76 20.10 10.27
N LYS A 50 1.52 19.04 11.05
CA LYS A 50 2.59 18.37 11.78
C LYS A 50 3.01 17.17 10.93
N THR A 51 4.21 17.26 10.35
CA THR A 51 4.89 16.18 9.63
C THR A 51 4.96 14.91 10.49
N GLU A 52 3.93 14.07 10.45
CA GLU A 52 4.12 12.63 10.52
C GLU A 52 4.59 12.22 9.12
N GLU A 53 5.89 11.97 8.96
CA GLU A 53 6.36 11.22 7.80
C GLU A 53 5.51 9.94 7.71
N GLU A 54 4.91 9.68 6.55
CA GLU A 54 4.19 8.44 6.28
C GLU A 54 5.11 7.26 6.64
N HIS A 55 4.85 6.63 7.78
CA HIS A 55 5.69 5.57 8.31
C HIS A 55 5.56 4.37 7.39
N TYR A 56 6.63 4.07 6.64
CA TYR A 56 6.65 2.91 5.76
C TYR A 56 6.47 1.63 6.58
N GLU A 57 5.47 0.83 6.24
CA GLU A 57 5.12 -0.41 6.94
C GLU A 57 6.11 -1.56 6.60
N LEU A 58 7.35 -1.43 7.06
CA LEU A 58 8.46 -2.34 6.75
C LEU A 58 8.14 -3.79 7.13
N ALA A 59 7.49 -4.00 8.28
CA ALA A 59 7.11 -5.33 8.73
C ALA A 59 6.15 -6.03 7.75
N LEU A 60 5.24 -5.29 7.11
CA LEU A 60 4.34 -5.84 6.09
C LEU A 60 5.09 -6.19 4.81
N ALA A 61 6.03 -5.35 4.37
CA ALA A 61 6.89 -5.66 3.23
C ALA A 61 7.72 -6.92 3.49
N MET A 62 8.34 -7.04 4.66
CA MET A 62 9.10 -8.24 5.06
C MET A 62 8.22 -9.50 5.11
N ALA A 63 7.00 -9.40 5.63
CA ALA A 63 6.05 -10.52 5.66
C ALA A 63 5.61 -10.98 4.26
N ARG A 64 5.40 -10.02 3.33
CA ARG A 64 5.12 -10.32 1.92
C ARG A 64 6.31 -11.02 1.27
N MET A 65 7.52 -10.49 1.44
CA MET A 65 8.73 -11.11 0.89
C MET A 65 8.94 -12.54 1.40
N GLN A 66 8.73 -12.80 2.70
CA GLN A 66 8.82 -14.15 3.26
C GLN A 66 7.77 -15.09 2.64
N THR A 67 6.54 -14.60 2.46
CA THR A 67 5.46 -15.34 1.79
C THR A 67 5.84 -15.67 0.35
N TYR A 68 6.33 -14.70 -0.42
CA TYR A 68 6.75 -14.89 -1.81
C TYR A 68 7.94 -15.83 -1.93
N MET A 69 8.93 -15.74 -1.03
CA MET A 69 10.04 -16.70 -0.95
C MET A 69 9.53 -18.14 -0.76
N GLN A 70 8.56 -18.36 0.12
CA GLN A 70 8.00 -19.70 0.30
C GLN A 70 7.30 -20.21 -0.96
N LYS A 71 6.48 -19.37 -1.59
CA LYS A 71 5.76 -19.74 -2.80
C LYS A 71 6.68 -19.96 -4.00
N LEU A 72 7.71 -19.13 -4.14
CA LEU A 72 8.77 -19.27 -5.14
C LEU A 72 9.51 -20.59 -4.96
N HIS A 73 9.85 -20.96 -3.72
CA HIS A 73 10.52 -22.23 -3.44
C HIS A 73 9.74 -23.41 -4.02
N PHE A 74 8.44 -23.53 -3.69
CA PHE A 74 7.63 -24.65 -4.16
C PHE A 74 7.39 -24.60 -5.67
N ALA A 75 7.15 -23.43 -6.25
CA ALA A 75 7.02 -23.28 -7.70
C ALA A 75 8.27 -23.81 -8.43
N GLY A 76 9.48 -23.44 -7.99
CA GLY A 76 10.71 -23.93 -8.60
C GLY A 76 11.05 -25.39 -8.25
N GLN A 77 10.64 -25.91 -7.08
CA GLN A 77 10.77 -27.35 -6.78
C GLN A 77 9.93 -28.21 -7.72
N HIS A 78 8.76 -27.71 -8.11
CA HIS A 78 7.86 -28.37 -9.05
C HIS A 78 8.14 -28.02 -10.52
N GLU A 79 9.16 -27.22 -10.80
CA GLU A 79 9.51 -26.78 -12.16
C GLU A 79 8.36 -26.02 -12.85
N ASN A 80 7.46 -25.43 -12.06
CA ASN A 80 6.45 -24.50 -12.55
C ASN A 80 7.11 -23.13 -12.76
N TRP A 81 7.83 -23.01 -13.87
CA TRP A 81 8.66 -21.84 -14.18
C TRP A 81 7.84 -20.57 -14.34
N LYS A 82 6.61 -20.66 -14.84
CA LYS A 82 5.70 -19.51 -14.94
C LYS A 82 5.36 -18.96 -13.56
N LEU A 83 5.06 -19.83 -12.60
CA LEU A 83 4.77 -19.42 -11.23
C LEU A 83 6.03 -18.96 -10.49
N ALA A 84 7.19 -19.56 -10.77
CA ALA A 84 8.47 -19.12 -10.23
C ALA A 84 8.86 -17.72 -10.74
N GLN A 85 8.63 -17.42 -12.02
CA GLN A 85 8.83 -16.08 -12.57
C GLN A 85 7.92 -15.07 -11.88
N PHE A 86 6.64 -15.40 -11.72
CA PHE A 86 5.67 -14.53 -11.03
C PHE A 86 6.13 -14.18 -9.61
N TYR A 87 6.46 -15.17 -8.77
CA TYR A 87 6.87 -14.86 -7.38
C TYR A 87 8.25 -14.24 -7.25
N THR A 88 9.14 -14.46 -8.22
CA THR A 88 10.42 -13.74 -8.27
C THR A 88 10.20 -12.26 -8.58
N HIS A 89 9.31 -11.94 -9.52
CA HIS A 89 8.97 -10.59 -9.88
C HIS A 89 8.28 -9.83 -8.74
N GLU A 90 7.27 -10.43 -8.09
CA GLU A 90 6.60 -9.81 -6.93
C GLU A 90 7.57 -9.56 -5.76
N LEU A 91 8.57 -10.41 -5.60
CA LEU A 91 9.63 -10.24 -4.62
C LEU A 91 10.59 -9.11 -5.00
N GLU A 92 10.95 -8.98 -6.27
CA GLU A 92 11.72 -7.87 -6.82
C GLU A 92 11.00 -6.53 -6.63
N GLU A 93 9.73 -6.43 -7.03
CA GLU A 93 8.91 -5.23 -6.86
C GLU A 93 8.79 -4.82 -5.39
N THR A 94 8.65 -5.78 -4.47
CA THR A 94 8.64 -5.47 -3.03
C THR A 94 9.98 -4.90 -2.54
N MET A 95 11.10 -5.34 -3.13
CA MET A 95 12.42 -4.77 -2.82
C MET A 95 12.60 -3.38 -3.42
N GLU A 96 12.14 -3.16 -4.65
CA GLU A 96 12.13 -1.84 -5.29
C GLU A 96 11.31 -0.85 -4.48
N ASP A 97 10.13 -1.25 -4.01
CA ASP A 97 9.26 -0.45 -3.16
C ASP A 97 9.99 0.00 -1.87
N ILE A 98 10.71 -0.90 -1.19
CA ILE A 98 11.53 -0.53 -0.02
C ILE A 98 12.63 0.45 -0.43
N ILE A 99 13.28 0.25 -1.59
CA ILE A 99 14.38 1.11 -2.04
C ILE A 99 13.87 2.53 -2.33
N ASP A 100 12.77 2.64 -3.05
CA ASP A 100 12.22 3.91 -3.54
C ASP A 100 11.65 4.78 -2.39
N HIS A 101 11.18 4.14 -1.32
CA HIS A 101 10.67 4.84 -0.13
C HIS A 101 11.76 5.33 0.84
N ASN A 102 13.06 5.08 0.58
CA ASN A 102 14.17 5.52 1.44
C ASN A 102 13.97 5.14 2.93
N VAL A 103 13.48 3.93 3.17
CA VAL A 103 13.14 3.37 4.47
C VAL A 103 14.35 3.34 5.39
N VAL A 104 14.19 4.02 6.53
CA VAL A 104 15.09 3.96 7.68
C VAL A 104 14.35 3.32 8.85
N ASP A 105 14.95 2.29 9.44
CA ASP A 105 14.41 1.61 10.62
C ASP A 105 15.48 1.50 11.69
N GLU A 106 15.14 1.85 12.94
CA GLU A 106 16.07 1.90 14.07
C GLU A 106 17.40 2.66 13.77
N GLY A 107 17.34 3.70 12.93
CA GLY A 107 18.51 4.48 12.51
C GLY A 107 19.40 3.80 11.46
N LYS A 108 18.93 2.73 10.82
CA LYS A 108 19.63 1.98 9.77
C LYS A 108 18.95 2.21 8.43
N ASP A 109 19.77 2.46 7.41
CA ASP A 109 19.32 2.67 6.03
C ASP A 109 18.96 1.34 5.37
N ILE A 110 17.71 0.89 5.59
CA ILE A 110 17.22 -0.40 5.11
C ILE A 110 17.17 -0.42 3.59
N SER A 111 16.76 0.66 2.94
CA SER A 111 16.78 0.78 1.48
C SER A 111 18.16 0.51 0.90
N ASN A 112 19.22 1.10 1.46
CA ASN A 112 20.58 0.85 1.00
C ASN A 112 21.03 -0.60 1.29
N PHE A 113 20.66 -1.18 2.43
CA PHE A 113 20.96 -2.59 2.71
C PHE A 113 20.26 -3.54 1.72
N VAL A 114 18.97 -3.33 1.43
CA VAL A 114 18.23 -4.11 0.43
C VAL A 114 18.89 -3.97 -0.94
N LYS A 115 19.16 -2.73 -1.37
CA LYS A 115 19.79 -2.42 -2.67
C LYS A 115 21.16 -3.06 -2.85
N THR A 116 21.97 -3.13 -1.80
CA THR A 116 23.37 -3.58 -1.92
C THR A 116 23.56 -5.06 -1.58
N MET A 117 22.72 -5.64 -0.71
CA MET A 117 22.89 -7.00 -0.22
C MET A 117 21.93 -8.00 -0.87
N ALA A 118 20.65 -7.63 -1.03
CA ALA A 118 19.61 -8.56 -1.50
C ALA A 118 19.30 -8.38 -2.99
N PHE A 119 19.13 -7.14 -3.44
CA PHE A 119 18.66 -6.78 -4.78
C PHE A 119 19.44 -7.44 -5.94
N PRO A 120 20.80 -7.46 -5.93
CA PRO A 120 21.54 -8.10 -7.02
C PRO A 120 21.31 -9.61 -7.13
N ASN A 121 20.90 -10.26 -6.03
CA ASN A 121 20.64 -11.69 -6.00
C ASN A 121 19.25 -12.04 -6.53
N ILE A 122 18.24 -11.16 -6.34
CA ILE A 122 16.92 -11.37 -6.94
C ILE A 122 16.98 -11.16 -8.46
N GLU A 123 17.66 -10.11 -8.95
CA GLU A 123 17.89 -9.91 -10.39
C GLU A 123 18.62 -11.10 -11.04
N LYS A 124 19.59 -11.68 -10.32
CA LYS A 124 20.31 -12.86 -10.78
C LYS A 124 19.39 -14.08 -10.83
N LEU A 125 18.58 -14.29 -9.79
CA LEU A 125 17.63 -15.41 -9.73
C LEU A 125 16.58 -15.30 -10.84
N GLU A 126 16.07 -14.09 -11.11
CA GLU A 126 15.11 -13.80 -12.19
C GLU A 126 15.67 -14.17 -13.57
N LYS A 127 16.94 -13.85 -13.82
CA LYS A 127 17.66 -14.30 -15.03
C LYS A 127 17.87 -15.81 -15.05
N THR A 128 18.22 -16.43 -13.93
CA THR A 128 18.41 -17.88 -13.82
C THR A 128 17.13 -18.66 -14.08
N ILE A 129 15.97 -18.18 -13.64
CA ILE A 129 14.69 -18.87 -13.87
C ILE A 129 14.36 -18.98 -15.37
N LYS A 130 14.86 -18.05 -16.20
CA LYS A 130 14.69 -18.10 -17.67
C LYS A 130 15.41 -19.28 -18.32
N SER A 131 16.37 -19.90 -17.63
CA SER A 131 17.05 -21.11 -18.12
C SER A 131 16.31 -22.40 -17.78
N GLU A 132 15.24 -22.34 -16.97
CA GLU A 132 14.41 -23.49 -16.59
C GLU A 132 15.23 -24.67 -16.01
N ASP A 133 16.34 -24.35 -15.35
CA ASP A 133 17.25 -25.34 -14.77
C ASP A 133 17.08 -25.39 -13.25
N LYS A 134 16.56 -26.52 -12.76
CA LYS A 134 16.26 -26.71 -11.34
C LYS A 134 17.49 -26.62 -10.44
N VAL A 135 18.65 -27.08 -10.90
CA VAL A 135 19.89 -27.01 -10.11
C VAL A 135 20.29 -25.56 -9.91
N SER A 136 20.37 -24.79 -11.00
CA SER A 136 20.69 -23.36 -10.97
C SER A 136 19.67 -22.55 -10.17
N PHE A 137 18.37 -22.88 -10.29
CA PHE A 137 17.32 -22.27 -9.47
C PHE A 137 17.56 -22.50 -7.98
N VAL A 138 17.83 -23.74 -7.56
CA VAL A 138 18.06 -24.06 -6.15
C VAL A 138 19.28 -23.29 -5.61
N GLU A 139 20.37 -23.21 -6.38
CA GLU A 139 21.55 -22.44 -5.98
C GLU A 139 21.25 -20.94 -5.85
N GLY A 140 20.52 -20.36 -6.81
CA GLY A 140 20.12 -18.96 -6.81
C GLY A 140 19.18 -18.63 -5.64
N TYR A 141 18.18 -19.48 -5.40
CA TYR A 141 17.28 -19.35 -4.25
C TYR A 141 18.04 -19.39 -2.92
N GLN A 142 18.98 -20.33 -2.76
CA GLN A 142 19.79 -20.42 -1.55
C GLN A 142 20.72 -19.21 -1.38
N LEU A 143 21.23 -18.66 -2.47
CA LEU A 143 22.02 -17.42 -2.42
C LEU A 143 21.17 -16.25 -1.93
N LEU A 144 19.97 -16.06 -2.48
CA LEU A 144 19.04 -15.02 -2.06
C LEU A 144 18.65 -15.17 -0.58
N LEU A 145 18.30 -16.39 -0.14
CA LEU A 145 17.98 -16.68 1.26
C LEU A 145 19.12 -16.32 2.22
N ARG A 146 20.37 -16.60 1.84
CA ARG A 146 21.53 -16.19 2.64
C ARG A 146 21.66 -14.67 2.70
N SER A 147 21.43 -13.97 1.60
CA SER A 147 21.45 -12.50 1.57
C SER A 147 20.40 -11.88 2.48
N CYS A 148 19.18 -12.43 2.51
CA CYS A 148 18.13 -12.02 3.47
C CYS A 148 18.62 -12.15 4.92
N ASN A 149 19.15 -13.32 5.29
CA ASN A 149 19.66 -13.55 6.65
C ASN A 149 20.88 -12.70 7.00
N ASN A 150 21.77 -12.43 6.04
CA ASN A 150 22.90 -11.54 6.25
C ASN A 150 22.44 -10.10 6.53
N CYS A 151 21.45 -9.61 5.78
CA CYS A 151 20.83 -8.31 6.01
C CYS A 151 20.22 -8.23 7.42
N HIS A 152 19.47 -9.26 7.84
CA HIS A 152 18.92 -9.32 9.20
C HIS A 152 20.02 -9.29 10.25
N THR A 153 21.11 -10.04 10.05
CA THR A 153 22.23 -10.10 11.01
C THR A 153 22.94 -8.75 11.16
N VAL A 154 23.28 -8.06 10.06
CA VAL A 154 23.94 -6.74 10.14
C VAL A 154 23.00 -5.68 10.73
N ASN A 155 21.69 -5.90 10.64
CA ASN A 155 20.67 -5.06 11.22
C ASN A 155 20.22 -5.51 12.64
N ASN A 156 20.95 -6.39 13.34
CA ASN A 156 20.64 -6.86 14.71
C ASN A 156 19.27 -7.56 14.84
N HIS A 157 18.81 -8.16 13.74
CA HIS A 157 17.56 -8.89 13.62
C HIS A 157 17.81 -10.38 13.34
N GLU A 158 18.96 -10.94 13.74
CA GLU A 158 19.35 -12.33 13.48
C GLU A 158 18.40 -13.38 14.08
N PHE A 159 17.56 -12.98 15.04
CA PHE A 159 16.47 -13.81 15.57
C PHE A 159 15.37 -14.06 14.52
N ILE A 160 15.24 -13.20 13.50
CA ILE A 160 14.39 -13.39 12.32
C ILE A 160 15.16 -14.24 11.31
N LYS A 161 15.30 -15.54 11.60
CA LYS A 161 16.05 -16.46 10.76
C LYS A 161 15.15 -17.11 9.71
N ILE A 162 15.34 -16.74 8.45
CA ILE A 162 14.65 -17.34 7.31
C ILE A 162 15.28 -18.69 6.97
N ILE A 163 14.46 -19.71 6.77
CA ILE A 163 14.90 -21.07 6.42
C ILE A 163 14.22 -21.54 5.14
N THR A 164 14.80 -22.55 4.48
CA THR A 164 14.12 -23.23 3.38
C THR A 164 12.83 -23.88 3.92
N PRO A 165 11.66 -23.59 3.31
CA PRO A 165 10.41 -24.24 3.68
C PRO A 165 10.53 -25.76 3.55
N LYS A 166 9.92 -26.49 4.49
CA LYS A 166 9.93 -27.96 4.49
C LYS A 166 8.62 -28.56 4.01
N ASN A 167 7.52 -27.84 4.21
CA ASN A 167 6.16 -28.27 3.88
C ASN A 167 5.47 -27.19 3.07
N GLU A 168 4.62 -27.63 2.14
CA GLU A 168 3.76 -26.76 1.35
C GLU A 168 2.56 -26.33 2.17
N ASP A 169 2.72 -25.26 2.97
CA ASP A 169 1.66 -24.79 3.89
C ASP A 169 0.54 -24.03 3.15
N PHE A 170 0.79 -23.60 1.91
CA PHE A 170 -0.21 -22.96 1.03
C PHE A 170 -1.07 -24.00 0.29
N ILE A 171 -1.80 -24.80 1.06
CA ILE A 171 -2.60 -25.95 0.58
C ILE A 171 -3.76 -25.59 -0.38
N ASN A 172 -4.03 -24.30 -0.57
CA ASN A 172 -5.07 -23.78 -1.46
C ASN A 172 -4.50 -23.25 -2.78
N GLN A 173 -3.25 -23.57 -3.12
CA GLN A 173 -2.60 -23.20 -4.36
C GLN A 173 -1.89 -24.42 -4.95
N ASP A 174 -2.06 -24.68 -6.25
CA ASP A 174 -1.31 -25.74 -6.95
C ASP A 174 0.03 -25.16 -7.44
N PHE A 175 1.14 -25.78 -7.02
CA PHE A 175 2.49 -25.36 -7.40
C PHE A 175 3.07 -26.15 -8.57
N ARG A 176 2.35 -27.14 -9.10
CA ARG A 176 2.79 -27.99 -10.21
C ARG A 176 2.52 -27.36 -11.58
#